data_AF-A0A820FUX4-F1
#
_entry.id   AF-A0A820FUX4-F1
#
_cell.length_a   1.000
_cell.length_b   1.000
_cell.length_c   1.000
_cell.angle_alpha   90.00
_cell.angle_beta   90.00
_cell.angle_gamma   90.00
#
_symmetry.space_group_name_H-M   'P 1'
#
loop_
_entity.id
_entity.type
_entity.pdbx_description
1 polymer ?
#
loop_
_entity_poly.entity_id
_entity_poly.type
_entity_poly.pdbx_seq_one_letter_code
_entity_poly.pdbx_strand_id
1 'polypeptide(L)'
;YENRSEAIAKVLNDMRAKDSLKTLRGWRDELYLVKSAYSNPPLFAIERAAASAFGIRKYGAHLNGYVIDDDGTWRMWIGKRSKTKQTFPGMYDNLAAGGLSHDLTPTECMIKECGEEAQIPKELVVGKLKSVGAI
;
A
#
# COMPACT_ATOMS: atom_id res chain seq x y z
N TYR A 1 17.77 6.82 12.56
CA TYR A 1 16.72 6.74 11.53
C TYR A 1 15.93 8.06 11.49
N GLU A 2 15.63 8.58 12.68
CA GLU A 2 14.91 9.80 13.05
C GLU A 2 15.48 11.03 12.33
N ASN A 3 16.75 11.39 12.59
CA ASN A 3 17.39 12.56 11.98
C ASN A 3 17.33 12.57 10.44
N ARG A 4 17.43 11.40 9.81
CA ARG A 4 17.34 11.27 8.34
C ARG A 4 15.91 11.47 7.86
N SER A 5 14.95 10.90 8.58
CA SER A 5 13.52 11.02 8.28
C SER A 5 13.05 12.46 8.42
N GLU A 6 13.45 13.14 9.50
CA GLU A 6 13.14 14.56 9.72
C GLU A 6 13.78 15.46 8.66
N ALA A 7 15.05 15.23 8.32
CA ALA A 7 15.74 16.01 7.29
C ALA A 7 15.06 15.87 5.93
N ILE A 8 14.71 14.65 5.52
CA ILE A 8 13.98 14.41 4.27
C ILE A 8 12.57 15.02 4.33
N ALA A 9 11.84 14.86 5.42
CA ALA A 9 10.51 15.45 5.58
C ALA A 9 10.54 16.98 5.45
N LYS A 10 11.54 17.66 6.02
CA LYS A 10 11.72 19.11 5.88
C LYS A 10 11.91 19.51 4.42
N VAL A 11 12.77 18.81 3.68
CA VAL A 11 13.03 19.08 2.25
C VAL A 11 11.77 18.84 1.42
N LEU A 12 11.07 17.72 1.65
CA LEU A 12 9.85 17.40 0.90
C LEU A 12 8.73 18.41 1.13
N ASN A 13 8.58 18.93 2.35
CA ASN A 13 7.60 19.97 2.64
C ASN A 13 7.94 21.29 1.91
N ASP A 14 9.21 21.70 1.89
CA ASP A 14 9.64 22.88 1.13
C ASP A 14 9.40 22.70 -0.39
N MET A 15 9.76 21.53 -0.93
CA MET A 15 9.51 21.20 -2.34
C MET A 15 8.01 21.15 -2.68
N ARG A 16 7.18 20.65 -1.75
CA ARG A 16 5.72 20.63 -1.89
C ARG A 16 5.16 22.05 -1.90
N ALA A 17 5.60 22.91 -0.97
CA ALA A 17 5.17 24.31 -0.90
C ALA A 17 5.51 25.10 -2.17
N LYS A 18 6.65 24.77 -2.79
CA LYS A 18 7.10 25.34 -4.07
C LYS A 18 6.54 24.64 -5.31
N ASP A 19 5.66 23.64 -5.14
CA ASP A 19 5.12 22.79 -6.21
C ASP A 19 6.20 22.28 -7.19
N SER A 20 7.40 21.99 -6.67
CA SER A 20 8.58 21.69 -7.48
C SER A 20 8.58 20.28 -8.06
N LEU A 21 7.74 19.39 -7.50
CA LEU A 21 7.57 18.02 -7.96
C LEU A 21 6.09 17.67 -8.04
N LYS A 22 5.60 17.37 -9.25
CA LYS A 22 4.20 17.01 -9.50
C LYS A 22 3.71 15.84 -8.63
N THR A 23 4.59 14.90 -8.30
CA THR A 23 4.22 13.73 -7.47
C THR A 23 3.80 14.14 -6.06
N LEU A 24 4.38 15.21 -5.51
CA LEU A 24 4.07 15.70 -4.15
C LEU A 24 2.67 16.32 -4.03
N ARG A 25 1.99 16.59 -5.15
CA ARG A 25 0.56 16.99 -5.14
C ARG A 25 -0.34 15.88 -4.61
N GLY A 26 0.10 14.62 -4.71
CA GLY A 26 -0.60 13.45 -4.20
C GLY A 26 -0.27 13.09 -2.75
N TRP A 27 0.12 14.06 -1.92
CA TRP A 27 0.44 13.88 -0.51
C TRP A 27 -0.72 13.21 0.26
N ARG A 28 -0.40 12.24 1.12
CA ARG A 28 -1.40 11.41 1.83
C ARG A 28 -1.20 11.36 3.34
N ASP A 29 -0.20 12.06 3.86
CA ASP A 29 0.23 11.92 5.26
C ASP A 29 0.53 10.46 5.63
N GLU A 30 1.04 9.73 4.65
CA GLU A 30 1.36 8.31 4.75
C GLU A 30 2.85 8.11 4.46
N LEU A 31 3.56 7.52 5.41
CA LEU A 31 4.99 7.26 5.33
C LEU A 31 5.26 5.83 4.87
N TYR A 32 6.27 5.68 4.02
CA TYR A 32 6.87 4.41 3.67
C TYR A 32 8.28 4.30 4.26
N LEU A 33 8.66 3.08 4.66
CA LEU A 33 10.02 2.78 5.08
C LEU A 33 10.95 2.62 3.87
N VAL A 34 12.03 3.38 3.85
CA VAL A 34 13.11 3.21 2.87
C VAL A 34 14.09 2.16 3.39
N LYS A 35 14.23 1.07 2.65
CA LYS A 35 15.08 -0.07 3.00
C LYS A 35 15.94 -0.49 1.79
N SER A 36 17.12 -1.04 2.05
CA SER A 36 17.96 -1.64 0.99
C SER A 36 17.44 -2.99 0.50
N ALA A 37 16.73 -3.72 1.37
CA ALA A 37 15.94 -4.90 1.07
C ALA A 37 14.79 -5.01 2.08
N TYR A 38 13.73 -5.77 1.77
CA TYR A 38 12.52 -5.81 2.61
C TYR A 38 12.79 -6.18 4.08
N SER A 39 13.64 -7.19 4.29
CA SER A 39 14.02 -7.71 5.61
C SER A 39 15.09 -6.88 6.31
N ASN A 40 15.67 -5.87 5.64
CA ASN A 40 16.69 -5.03 6.25
C ASN A 40 16.05 -3.95 7.15
N PRO A 41 16.78 -3.48 8.18
CA PRO A 41 16.34 -2.34 8.96
C PRO A 41 16.10 -1.09 8.08
N PRO A 42 15.11 -0.25 8.42
CA PRO A 42 14.85 0.97 7.68
C PRO A 42 15.96 2.00 7.85
N LEU A 43 16.29 2.69 6.77
CA LEU A 43 17.28 3.75 6.74
C LEU A 43 16.66 5.10 7.17
N PHE A 44 15.44 5.37 6.70
CA PHE A 44 14.60 6.53 7.00
C PHE A 44 13.16 6.27 6.52
N ALA A 45 12.22 7.12 6.92
CA ALA A 45 10.87 7.17 6.37
C ALA A 45 10.72 8.31 5.36
N ILE A 46 9.91 8.08 4.33
CA ILE A 46 9.62 9.05 3.28
C ILE A 46 8.12 9.07 3.00
N GLU A 47 7.58 10.24 2.63
CA GLU A 47 6.18 10.33 2.24
C GLU A 47 5.90 9.53 0.95
N ARG A 48 4.77 8.81 0.92
CA ARG A 48 4.35 7.90 -0.15
C ARG A 48 4.35 8.51 -1.56
N ALA A 49 3.87 9.73 -1.70
CA ALA A 49 3.84 10.51 -2.93
C ALA A 49 5.24 10.95 -3.39
N ALA A 50 6.21 11.08 -2.48
CA ALA A 50 7.60 11.36 -2.84
C ALA A 50 8.34 10.09 -3.31
N ALA A 51 8.02 8.92 -2.77
CA ALA A 51 8.78 7.68 -2.98
C ALA A 51 9.12 7.38 -4.46
N SER A 52 8.16 7.54 -5.38
CA SER A 52 8.40 7.29 -6.80
C SER A 52 9.36 8.28 -7.46
N ALA A 53 9.38 9.55 -7.02
CA ALA A 53 10.26 10.56 -7.60
C ALA A 53 11.75 10.28 -7.30
N PHE A 54 12.01 9.57 -6.20
CA PHE A 54 13.37 9.22 -5.75
C PHE A 54 13.74 7.77 -6.09
N GLY A 55 12.96 7.07 -6.91
CA GLY A 55 13.23 5.66 -7.27
C GLY A 55 13.20 4.70 -6.08
N ILE A 56 12.49 5.08 -5.01
CA ILE A 56 12.41 4.27 -3.79
C ILE A 56 11.52 3.04 -4.06
N ARG A 57 12.02 1.87 -3.66
CA ARG A 57 11.24 0.63 -3.70
C ARG A 57 10.07 0.73 -2.73
N LYS A 58 8.86 0.52 -3.24
CA LYS A 58 7.62 0.53 -2.47
C LYS A 58 7.15 -0.91 -2.31
N TYR A 59 6.63 -1.23 -1.14
CA TYR A 59 6.02 -2.53 -0.88
C TYR A 59 4.50 -2.36 -0.78
N GLY A 60 3.80 -3.45 -1.03
CA GLY A 60 2.35 -3.52 -0.93
C GLY A 60 1.90 -4.97 -0.75
N ALA A 61 0.66 -5.13 -0.32
CA ALA A 61 0.02 -6.44 -0.16
C ALA A 61 -1.22 -6.48 -1.06
N HIS A 62 -1.45 -7.62 -1.69
CA HIS A 62 -2.56 -7.85 -2.61
C HIS A 62 -3.27 -9.16 -2.22
N LEU A 63 -4.60 -9.13 -2.12
CA LEU A 63 -5.39 -10.30 -1.77
C LEU A 63 -6.13 -10.88 -2.98
N ASN A 64 -5.83 -12.15 -3.27
CA ASN A 64 -6.62 -12.94 -4.19
C ASN A 64 -7.74 -13.64 -3.41
N GLY A 65 -8.95 -13.09 -3.45
CA GLY A 65 -10.13 -13.71 -2.86
C GLY A 65 -10.90 -14.52 -3.89
N TYR A 66 -11.13 -15.81 -3.62
CA TYR A 66 -11.82 -16.72 -4.52
C TYR A 66 -12.74 -17.67 -3.77
N VAL A 67 -13.65 -18.28 -4.51
CA VAL A 67 -14.50 -19.39 -4.08
C VAL A 67 -14.41 -20.52 -5.11
N ILE A 68 -14.69 -21.74 -4.67
CA ILE A 68 -14.83 -22.91 -5.52
C ILE A 68 -16.26 -23.39 -5.34
N ASP A 69 -17.03 -23.42 -6.44
CA ASP A 69 -18.42 -23.89 -6.42
C ASP A 69 -18.47 -25.43 -6.26
N ASP A 70 -19.65 -25.98 -5.97
CA ASP A 70 -19.85 -27.42 -5.77
C ASP A 70 -19.45 -28.27 -6.99
N ASP A 71 -19.47 -27.69 -8.20
CA ASP A 71 -19.05 -28.32 -9.45
C ASP A 71 -17.53 -28.23 -9.71
N GLY A 72 -16.78 -27.61 -8.80
CA GLY A 72 -15.34 -27.40 -8.89
C GLY A 72 -14.93 -26.14 -9.66
N THR A 73 -15.86 -25.32 -10.12
CA THR A 73 -15.57 -24.07 -10.83
C THR A 73 -14.93 -23.04 -9.90
N TRP A 74 -13.83 -22.44 -10.34
CA TRP A 74 -13.16 -21.36 -9.61
C TRP A 74 -13.76 -20.01 -10.01
N ARG A 75 -14.10 -19.19 -9.01
CA ARG A 75 -14.50 -17.80 -9.20
C ARG A 75 -13.68 -16.89 -8.31
N MET A 76 -13.23 -15.76 -8.87
CA MET A 76 -12.44 -14.77 -8.16
C MET A 76 -13.21 -13.46 -8.02
N TRP A 77 -13.13 -12.87 -6.84
CA TRP A 77 -13.65 -11.52 -6.62
C TRP A 77 -12.67 -10.50 -7.20
N ILE A 78 -13.19 -9.65 -8.09
CA ILE A 78 -12.43 -8.57 -8.74
C ILE A 78 -12.99 -7.24 -8.25
N GLY A 79 -12.12 -6.44 -7.63
CA GLY A 79 -12.46 -5.09 -7.23
C GLY A 79 -12.58 -4.17 -8.45
N LYS A 80 -13.48 -3.19 -8.39
CA LYS A 80 -13.49 -2.07 -9.34
C LYS A 80 -13.22 -0.78 -8.59
N ARG A 81 -12.10 -0.14 -8.91
CA ARG A 81 -11.64 1.05 -8.20
C ARG A 81 -12.63 2.19 -8.37
N SER A 82 -12.90 2.92 -7.28
CA SER A 82 -13.72 4.14 -7.35
C SER A 82 -13.15 5.12 -8.38
N LYS A 83 -14.03 5.83 -9.08
CA LYS A 83 -13.65 6.91 -10.02
C LYS A 83 -12.94 8.08 -9.32
N THR A 84 -13.05 8.18 -7.99
CA THR A 84 -12.41 9.22 -7.19
C THR A 84 -11.04 8.81 -6.64
N LYS A 85 -10.59 7.56 -6.84
CA LYS A 85 -9.23 7.15 -6.41
C LYS A 85 -8.21 7.97 -7.20
N GLN A 86 -7.21 8.52 -6.48
CA GLN A 86 -6.15 9.34 -7.07
C GLN A 86 -5.31 8.60 -8.11
N THR A 87 -5.18 7.27 -7.98
CA THR A 87 -4.45 6.42 -8.91
C THR A 87 -5.39 5.38 -9.54
N PHE A 88 -5.29 5.23 -10.86
CA PHE A 88 -6.01 4.24 -11.66
C PHE A 88 -7.54 4.22 -11.41
N PRO A 89 -8.24 5.38 -11.49
CA PRO A 89 -9.67 5.44 -11.24
C PRO A 89 -10.46 4.57 -12.23
N GLY A 90 -11.43 3.79 -11.74
CA GLY A 90 -12.31 2.97 -12.58
C GLY A 90 -11.73 1.66 -13.10
N MET A 91 -10.44 1.39 -12.87
CA MET A 91 -9.76 0.16 -13.28
C MET A 91 -10.16 -1.03 -12.39
N TYR A 92 -10.00 -2.25 -12.92
CA TYR A 92 -10.14 -3.47 -12.13
C TYR A 92 -8.91 -3.71 -11.26
N ASP A 93 -9.11 -4.35 -10.12
CA ASP A 93 -8.11 -4.57 -9.06
C ASP A 93 -8.33 -5.93 -8.39
N ASN A 94 -7.41 -6.32 -7.50
CA ASN A 94 -7.61 -7.44 -6.59
C ASN A 94 -8.82 -7.19 -5.66
N LEU A 95 -9.22 -8.21 -4.88
CA LEU A 95 -10.32 -8.05 -3.91
C LEU A 95 -10.01 -6.93 -2.90
N ALA A 96 -8.76 -6.87 -2.43
CA ALA A 96 -8.22 -5.78 -1.64
C ALA A 96 -6.73 -5.61 -1.96
N ALA A 97 -6.24 -4.37 -2.03
CA ALA A 97 -4.84 -4.10 -2.31
C ALA A 97 -4.36 -2.78 -1.68
N GLY A 98 -3.26 -2.84 -0.94
CA GLY A 98 -2.73 -1.69 -0.21
C GLY A 98 -1.23 -1.51 -0.34
N GLY A 99 -0.80 -0.26 -0.18
CA GLY A 99 0.59 0.06 0.09
C GLY A 99 0.97 -0.36 1.50
N LEU A 100 2.21 -0.80 1.69
CA LEU A 100 2.72 -1.11 3.01
C LEU A 100 3.21 0.17 3.69
N SER A 101 2.35 0.77 4.51
CA SER A 101 2.68 1.91 5.37
C SER A 101 3.77 1.53 6.39
N HIS A 102 4.44 2.53 6.95
CA HIS A 102 5.64 2.33 7.75
C HIS A 102 5.50 1.48 9.03
N ASP A 103 4.27 1.31 9.48
CA ASP A 103 3.85 0.77 10.77
C ASP A 103 3.14 -0.58 10.63
N LEU A 104 3.02 -1.11 9.41
CA LEU A 104 2.25 -2.33 9.14
C LEU A 104 3.14 -3.46 8.60
N THR A 105 2.89 -4.68 9.08
CA THR A 105 3.26 -5.91 8.38
C THR A 105 2.31 -6.17 7.21
N PRO A 106 2.67 -7.05 6.24
CA PRO A 106 1.79 -7.37 5.12
C PRO A 106 0.43 -7.93 5.56
N THR A 107 0.42 -8.72 6.64
CA THR A 107 -0.81 -9.27 7.21
C THR A 107 -1.68 -8.19 7.82
N GLU A 108 -1.10 -7.26 8.60
CA GLU A 108 -1.85 -6.14 9.20
C GLU A 108 -2.39 -5.18 8.13
N CYS A 109 -1.56 -4.86 7.13
CA CYS A 109 -1.98 -4.13 5.94
C CYS A 109 -3.18 -4.82 5.29
N MET A 110 -3.12 -6.14 5.06
CA MET A 110 -4.22 -6.80 4.40
C MET A 110 -5.50 -6.90 5.25
N ILE A 111 -5.39 -7.04 6.58
CA ILE A 111 -6.56 -6.97 7.47
C ILE A 111 -7.22 -5.59 7.39
N LYS A 112 -6.43 -4.50 7.42
CA LYS A 112 -6.92 -3.12 7.27
C LYS A 112 -7.62 -2.91 5.92
N GLU A 113 -6.94 -3.23 4.82
CA GLU A 113 -7.44 -2.98 3.46
C GLU A 113 -8.68 -3.85 3.13
N CYS A 114 -8.76 -5.07 3.65
CA CYS A 114 -9.98 -5.89 3.53
C CYS A 114 -11.21 -5.18 4.12
N GLY A 115 -11.05 -4.52 5.27
CA GLY A 115 -12.12 -3.75 5.89
C GLY A 115 -12.46 -2.48 5.11
N GLU A 116 -11.45 -1.72 4.70
CA GLU A 116 -11.62 -0.42 4.03
C GLU A 116 -12.13 -0.54 2.58
N GLU A 117 -11.64 -1.51 1.82
CA GLU A 117 -11.91 -1.61 0.38
C GLU A 117 -12.99 -2.64 0.02
N ALA A 118 -13.14 -3.69 0.83
CA ALA A 118 -14.06 -4.80 0.55
C ALA A 118 -15.14 -5.00 1.64
N GLN A 119 -15.15 -4.17 2.68
CA GLN A 119 -16.08 -4.28 3.83
C GLN A 119 -16.05 -5.66 4.50
N ILE A 120 -14.91 -6.35 4.45
CA ILE A 120 -14.76 -7.67 5.07
C ILE A 120 -14.38 -7.47 6.55
N PRO A 121 -15.19 -7.96 7.51
CA PRO A 121 -14.87 -7.86 8.92
C PRO A 121 -13.55 -8.56 9.27
N LYS A 122 -12.76 -7.97 10.16
CA LYS A 122 -11.45 -8.50 10.57
C LYS A 122 -11.55 -9.95 11.07
N GLU A 123 -12.65 -10.30 11.73
CA GLU A 123 -12.91 -11.63 12.31
C GLU A 123 -12.97 -12.73 11.23
N LEU A 124 -13.33 -12.38 10.00
CA LEU A 124 -13.34 -13.32 8.88
C LEU A 124 -11.96 -13.49 8.24
N VAL A 125 -11.06 -12.53 8.43
CA VAL A 125 -9.75 -12.45 7.76
C VAL A 125 -8.64 -13.00 8.66
N VAL A 126 -8.69 -12.68 9.96
CA VAL A 126 -7.68 -13.08 10.94
C VAL A 126 -7.55 -14.60 10.98
N GLY A 127 -6.32 -15.10 10.81
CA GLY A 127 -6.00 -16.53 10.79
C GLY A 127 -6.33 -17.26 9.49
N LYS A 128 -6.99 -16.61 8.51
CA LYS A 128 -7.32 -17.22 7.21
C LYS A 128 -6.43 -16.75 6.06
N LEU A 129 -5.74 -15.62 6.23
CA LEU A 129 -4.78 -15.14 5.23
C LEU A 129 -3.62 -16.12 5.09
N LYS A 130 -3.35 -16.54 3.85
CA LYS A 130 -2.21 -17.38 3.49
C LYS A 130 -1.29 -16.63 2.55
N SER A 131 -0.03 -16.44 2.96
CA SER A 131 1.00 -15.89 2.07
C SER A 131 1.30 -16.88 0.94
N VAL A 132 1.37 -16.38 -0.30
CA VAL A 132 1.65 -17.17 -1.51
C VAL A 132 2.94 -16.72 -2.21
N GLY A 133 3.75 -15.88 -1.57
CA GLY A 133 5.01 -15.36 -2.10
C GLY A 133 4.96 -13.87 -2.44
N ALA A 134 6.02 -13.39 -3.08
CA ALA A 134 6.21 -12.00 -3.51
C ALA A 134 7.04 -11.97 -4.81
N ILE A 135 7.00 -10.83 -5.50
CA ILE A 135 7.76 -10.54 -6.73
C ILE A 135 8.75 -9.41 -6.44
#